data_AF-A0A0C3BYP4-F1
#
_entry.id   AF-A0A0C3BYP4-F1
#
_cell.length_a   1.000
_cell.length_b   1.000
_cell.length_c   1.000
_cell.angle_alpha   90.00
_cell.angle_beta   90.00
_cell.angle_gamma   90.00
#
_symmetry.space_group_name_H-M   'P 1'
#
loop_
_entity.id
_entity.type
_entity.pdbx_description
1 polymer ?
#
loop_
_entity_poly.entity_id
_entity_poly.type
_entity_poly.pdbx_seq_one_letter_code
_entity_poly.pdbx_strand_id
1 'polypeptide(L)' 'MWRVRPDVRHQQRLLGVIHLDSFLRGAHLLPIFGADFLPVNFDHTFSLDAFAGYYVNHFADHHMHEIVF' A
#
# COMPACT_ATOMS: atom_id res chain seq x y z
N MET A 1 1.21 -14.22 4.69
CA MET A 1 1.58 -12.79 4.66
C MET A 1 2.53 -12.59 3.52
N TRP A 2 2.26 -11.63 2.65
CA TRP A 2 3.09 -11.35 1.48
C TRP A 2 3.74 -9.98 1.63
N ARG A 3 4.95 -9.85 1.11
CA ARG A 3 5.66 -8.57 1.03
C ARG A 3 5.49 -8.02 -0.37
N VAL A 4 4.89 -6.85 -0.49
CA VAL A 4 4.76 -6.11 -1.76
C VAL A 4 5.67 -4.90 -1.75
N ARG A 5 6.14 -4.50 -2.93
CA ARG A 5 7.03 -3.35 -3.12
C ARG A 5 6.54 -2.57 -4.34
N PRO A 6 6.77 -1.24 -4.37
CA PRO A 6 6.51 -0.42 -5.54
C PRO A 6 7.22 -0.97 -6.78
N ASP A 7 6.57 -0.92 -7.95
CA ASP A 7 7.22 -1.24 -9.23
C ASP A 7 8.10 -0.06 -9.66
N VAL A 8 9.34 -0.36 -10.04
CA VAL A 8 10.37 0.64 -10.34
C VAL A 8 11.08 0.27 -11.64
N ARG A 9 11.13 1.21 -12.58
CA ARG A 9 11.93 1.11 -13.82
C ARG A 9 12.81 2.33 -13.98
N HIS A 10 14.09 2.11 -14.34
CA HIS A 10 15.09 3.17 -14.48
C HIS A 10 15.11 4.14 -13.27
N GLN A 11 15.04 3.58 -12.05
CA GLN A 11 14.98 4.33 -10.79
C GLN A 11 13.73 5.21 -10.58
N GLN A 12 12.74 5.12 -11.47
CA GLN A 12 11.46 5.83 -11.34
C GLN A 12 10.35 4.85 -10.95
N ARG A 13 9.52 5.26 -9.99
CA ARG A 13 8.32 4.52 -9.61
C ARG A 13 7.32 4.58 -10.76
N LEU A 14 6.81 3.42 -11.15
CA LEU A 14 5.73 3.37 -12.13
C LEU A 14 4.40 3.65 -11.43
N LEU A 15 3.71 4.68 -11.89
CA LEU A 15 2.37 5.02 -11.45
C LEU A 15 1.39 4.70 -12.57
N GLY A 16 0.32 4.00 -12.22
CA GLY A 16 -0.79 3.69 -13.12
C GLY A 16 -2.09 4.18 -12.49
N VAL A 17 -2.97 4.75 -13.31
CA VAL A 17 -4.35 5.04 -12.92
C VAL A 17 -5.19 3.83 -13.30
N ILE A 18 -5.79 3.18 -12.31
CA ILE A 18 -6.64 2.00 -12.48
C ILE A 18 -8.03 2.37 -12.00
N HIS A 19 -9.06 1.95 -12.74
CA HIS A 19 -10.45 2.18 -12.34
C HIS A 19 -10.76 1.42 -11.05
N LEU A 20 -11.48 2.04 -10.11
CA LEU A 20 -11.75 1.43 -8.81
C LEU A 20 -12.53 0.12 -8.94
N ASP A 21 -13.46 0.02 -9.89
CA ASP A 21 -14.22 -1.20 -10.19
C ASP A 21 -13.36 -2.37 -10.72
N SER A 22 -12.11 -2.11 -11.10
CA SER A 22 -11.17 -3.16 -11.49
C SER A 22 -10.48 -3.83 -10.30
N PHE A 23 -10.60 -3.28 -9.09
CA PHE A 23 -10.06 -3.91 -7.89
C PHE A 23 -11.02 -5.00 -7.38
N LEU A 24 -10.54 -6.24 -7.35
CA LEU A 24 -11.31 -7.38 -6.86
C LEU A 24 -11.57 -7.31 -5.35
N ARG A 25 -10.67 -6.67 -4.59
CA ARG A 25 -10.79 -6.50 -3.13
C ARG A 25 -9.83 -5.40 -2.62
N GLY A 26 -10.26 -4.63 -1.63
CA GLY A 26 -9.37 -3.81 -0.83
C GLY A 26 -8.43 -4.66 0.03
N ALA A 27 -7.18 -4.22 0.19
CA ALA A 27 -6.22 -4.86 1.09
C ALA A 27 -5.62 -3.80 2.02
N HIS A 28 -5.49 -4.13 3.29
CA HIS A 28 -4.81 -3.28 4.25
C HIS A 28 -3.30 -3.40 4.05
N LEU A 29 -2.69 -2.29 3.63
CA LEU A 29 -1.25 -2.19 3.44
C LEU A 29 -0.58 -1.79 4.76
N LEU A 30 0.06 -2.73 5.43
CA LEU A 30 0.85 -2.44 6.62
C LEU A 30 2.29 -2.05 6.20
N PRO A 31 2.78 -0.84 6.51
CA PRO A 31 4.13 -0.45 6.15
C PRO A 31 5.20 -1.36 6.75
N ILE A 32 6.28 -1.59 6.00
CA ILE A 32 7.50 -2.17 6.56
C ILE A 32 8.29 -1.02 7.18
N PHE A 33 8.27 -0.95 8.51
CA PHE A 33 8.97 0.09 9.25
C PHE A 33 10.48 -0.07 9.16
N GLY A 34 11.17 1.08 9.07
CA GLY A 34 12.62 1.20 9.22
C GLY A 34 13.01 1.46 10.67
N ALA A 35 14.24 1.93 10.86
CA ALA A 35 14.74 2.33 12.19
C ALA A 35 14.30 3.75 12.58
N ASP A 36 13.88 4.56 11.60
CA ASP A 36 13.54 5.96 11.79
C ASP A 36 12.07 6.18 12.18
N PHE A 37 11.82 7.28 12.88
CA PHE A 37 10.47 7.75 13.18
C PHE A 37 9.94 8.64 12.06
N LEU A 38 8.62 8.60 11.85
CA LEU A 38 7.96 9.60 11.01
C LEU A 38 8.02 10.99 11.68
N PRO A 39 8.12 12.07 10.88
CA PRO A 39 7.95 13.43 11.40
C PRO A 39 6.62 13.59 12.14
N VAL A 40 6.60 14.42 13.20
CA VAL A 40 5.39 14.67 14.02
C VAL A 40 4.22 15.18 13.17
N ASN A 41 4.52 15.94 12.12
CA ASN A 41 3.57 16.52 11.17
C ASN A 41 3.57 15.80 9.82
N PHE A 42 3.91 14.51 9.79
CA PHE A 42 3.86 13.72 8.57
C PHE A 42 2.45 13.69 8.00
N ASP A 43 2.30 14.12 6.74
CA ASP A 43 1.03 14.04 6.06
C ASP A 43 0.79 12.61 5.54
N HIS A 44 -0.29 12.01 6.03
CA HIS A 44 -0.76 10.69 5.64
C HIS A 44 -0.92 10.50 4.12
N THR A 45 -1.09 11.56 3.34
CA THR A 45 -1.18 11.47 1.86
C THR A 45 0.10 10.92 1.22
N PHE A 46 1.25 11.09 1.88
CA PHE A 46 2.54 10.54 1.42
C PHE A 46 2.79 9.11 1.88
N SER A 47 1.85 8.47 2.59
CA SER A 47 2.07 7.16 3.19
C SER A 47 2.50 6.12 2.18
N LEU A 48 1.93 6.10 0.97
CA LEU A 48 2.27 5.11 -0.06
C LEU A 48 3.70 5.27 -0.62
N ASP A 49 4.25 6.48 -0.56
CA ASP A 49 5.58 6.80 -1.06
C ASP A 49 6.67 6.73 0.01
N ALA A 50 6.30 6.94 1.27
CA ALA A 50 7.24 7.04 2.40
C ALA A 50 7.93 5.71 2.75
N PHE A 51 7.34 4.56 2.41
CA PHE A 51 7.90 3.25 2.76
C PHE A 51 8.41 2.48 1.53
N ALA A 52 9.42 1.63 1.78
CA ALA A 52 10.03 0.78 0.75
C ALA A 52 9.17 -0.43 0.35
N GLY A 53 8.14 -0.74 1.15
CA GLY A 53 7.22 -1.85 0.89
C GLY A 53 6.20 -2.01 1.98
N TYR A 54 5.26 -2.93 1.75
CA TYR A 54 4.12 -3.19 2.61
C TYR A 54 3.92 -4.69 2.78
N TYR A 55 3.31 -5.06 3.90
CA TYR A 55 2.76 -6.38 4.09
C TYR A 55 1.27 -6.39 3.73
N VAL A 56 0.87 -7.45 3.02
CA VAL A 56 -0.53 -7.80 2.76
C VAL A 56 -0.84 -9.08 3.51
N ASN A 57 -1.96 -9.12 4.21
CA ASN A 57 -2.29 -10.23 5.10
C ASN A 57 -3.73 -10.69 4.87
N HIS A 58 -3.89 -11.84 4.21
CA HIS A 58 -5.22 -12.41 3.96
C HIS A 58 -6.10 -12.62 5.21
N PHE A 59 -5.50 -12.80 6.40
CA PHE A 59 -6.25 -12.93 7.65
C PHE A 59 -6.73 -11.58 8.16
N ALA A 60 -5.89 -10.55 8.09
CA ALA A 60 -6.30 -9.18 8.43
C ALA A 60 -7.30 -8.65 7.41
N ASP A 61 -7.13 -9.04 6.15
CA ASP A 61 -7.93 -8.63 5.00
C ASP A 61 -9.21 -9.47 4.84
N HIS A 62 -9.48 -10.37 5.79
CA HIS A 62 -10.61 -11.29 5.74
C HIS A 62 -11.96 -10.55 5.81
N HIS A 63 -12.05 -9.37 6.44
CA HIS A 63 -13.29 -8.59 6.52
C HIS A 63 -13.36 -7.40 5.55
N MET A 64 -12.37 -7.24 4.67
CA MET A 64 -12.35 -6.21 3.61
C MET A 64 -13.26 -6.69 2.46
N HIS A 65 -14.55 -6.87 2.74
CA HIS A 65 -15.49 -7.59 1.87
C HIS A 65 -16.37 -6.70 0.98
N GLU A 66 -16.12 -5.41 0.87
CA GLU A 66 -17.01 -4.58 0.05
C GLU A 66 -16.43 -4.32 -1.35
N ILE A 67 -16.96 -5.08 -2.31
CA ILE A 67 -17.15 -4.63 -3.67
C ILE A 67 -18.49 -3.88 -3.64
N VAL A 68 -18.45 -2.55 -3.53
CA VAL A 68 -19.63 -1.73 -3.77
C VAL A 68 -19.78 -1.62 -5.28
N PHE A 69 -20.84 -2.22 -5.83
CA PHE A 69 -21.26 -2.07 -7.22
C PHE A 69 -21.97 -0.74 -7.44
#